data_AF-A0A526VBM2-F1
#
_entry.id   AF-A0A526VBM2-F1
#
_cell.length_a   1.000
_cell.length_b   1.000
_cell.length_c   1.000
_cell.angle_alpha   90.00
_cell.angle_beta   90.00
_cell.angle_gamma   90.00
#
_symmetry.space_group_name_H-M   'P 1'
#
loop_
_entity.id
_entity.type
_entity.pdbx_description
1 polymer ?
#
loop_
_entity_poly.entity_id
_entity_poly.type
_entity_poly.pdbx_seq_one_letter_code
_entity_poly.pdbx_strand_id
1 'polypeptide(L)'
;MASVTMSESKPSGFMPAAFRNATADALCMVAVLLLVALAAFIFGSAAMQRVVTYAAIMLTAVLGLQIFSGNSGIVSFGQAAFVGLGAYATGILTMPTALQR
;
A
#
# COMPACT_ATOMS: atom_id res chain seq x y z
N MET A 1 26.47 -13.59 53.88
CA MET A 1 25.93 -12.41 53.17
C MET A 1 25.80 -12.73 51.69
N ALA A 2 24.82 -13.56 51.32
CA ALA A 2 24.52 -13.91 49.95
C ALA A 2 23.03 -13.66 49.73
N SER A 3 22.70 -12.57 49.06
CA SER A 3 21.37 -12.33 48.50
C SER A 3 21.54 -11.56 47.20
N VAL A 4 22.06 -12.26 46.19
CA VAL A 4 21.95 -11.81 44.80
C VAL A 4 20.50 -12.06 44.41
N THR A 5 19.68 -11.03 44.54
CA THR A 5 18.29 -11.03 44.10
C THR A 5 18.27 -11.20 42.59
N MET A 6 17.82 -12.38 42.14
CA MET A 6 17.46 -12.64 40.76
C MET A 6 16.36 -11.65 40.35
N SER A 7 16.71 -10.71 39.46
CA SER A 7 15.74 -9.89 38.78
C SER A 7 15.03 -10.76 37.75
N GLU A 8 13.79 -11.15 38.03
CA GLU A 8 12.92 -11.80 37.03
C GLU A 8 12.76 -10.87 35.81
N SER A 9 13.30 -11.30 34.67
CA SER A 9 13.03 -10.66 33.39
C SER A 9 11.61 -11.03 32.94
N LYS A 10 10.70 -10.07 33.10
CA LYS A 10 9.34 -10.10 32.54
C LYS A 10 9.41 -10.56 31.07
N PRO A 11 8.58 -11.53 30.63
CA PRO A 11 8.63 -12.02 29.26
C PRO A 11 8.22 -10.87 28.32
N SER A 12 9.19 -10.31 27.61
CA SER A 12 8.92 -9.35 26.55
C SER A 12 8.07 -10.06 25.49
N GLY A 13 6.94 -9.46 25.15
CA GLY A 13 5.90 -10.07 24.32
C GLY A 13 6.39 -10.68 23.00
N PHE A 14 5.55 -11.58 22.48
CA PHE A 14 5.76 -12.54 21.39
C PHE A 14 6.15 -11.94 20.01
N MET A 15 6.39 -10.63 19.89
CA MET A 15 6.76 -9.98 18.63
C MET A 15 7.95 -9.02 18.82
N PRO A 16 8.98 -9.08 17.94
CA PRO A 16 10.06 -8.09 17.91
C PRO A 16 9.49 -6.67 17.78
N ALA A 17 10.00 -5.73 18.58
CA ALA A 17 9.51 -4.35 18.59
C ALA A 17 9.55 -3.68 17.19
N ALA A 18 10.51 -4.07 16.35
CA ALA A 18 10.62 -3.61 14.97
C ALA A 18 9.40 -4.01 14.10
N PHE A 19 8.91 -5.24 14.25
CA PHE A 19 7.74 -5.72 13.51
C PHE A 19 6.47 -5.00 13.93
N ARG A 20 6.31 -4.77 15.25
CA ARG A 20 5.18 -4.01 15.79
C ARG A 20 5.10 -2.59 15.24
N ASN A 21 6.23 -1.89 15.19
CA ASN A 21 6.27 -0.52 14.67
C ASN A 21 5.99 -0.49 13.16
N ALA A 22 6.57 -1.40 12.39
CA ALA A 22 6.30 -1.50 10.95
C ALA A 22 4.81 -1.78 10.66
N THR A 23 4.16 -2.65 11.44
CA THR A 23 2.72 -2.90 11.28
C THR A 23 1.88 -1.69 11.67
N ALA A 24 2.28 -0.94 12.70
CA ALA A 24 1.59 0.28 13.11
C ALA A 24 1.70 1.37 12.03
N ASP A 25 2.87 1.55 11.44
CA ASP A 25 3.11 2.51 10.35
C ASP A 25 2.31 2.14 9.10
N ALA A 26 2.29 0.86 8.74
CA ALA A 26 1.49 0.36 7.61
C ALA A 26 -0.01 0.59 7.83
N LEU A 27 -0.52 0.29 9.02
CA LEU A 27 -1.92 0.53 9.38
C LEU A 27 -2.26 2.03 9.37
N CYS A 28 -1.34 2.86 9.87
CA CYS A 28 -1.50 4.32 9.84
C CYS A 28 -1.60 4.82 8.40
N MET A 29 -0.71 4.37 7.51
CA MET A 29 -0.74 4.72 6.09
C MET A 29 -2.06 4.30 5.43
N VAL A 30 -2.52 3.07 5.66
CA VAL A 30 -3.81 2.60 5.15
C VAL A 30 -4.97 3.45 5.67
N ALA A 31 -4.98 3.78 6.96
CA ALA A 31 -6.02 4.62 7.56
C ALA A 31 -6.07 6.01 6.90
N VAL A 32 -4.90 6.65 6.68
CA VAL A 32 -4.83 7.95 6.00
C VAL A 32 -5.34 7.86 4.57
N LEU A 33 -4.94 6.84 3.81
CA LEU A 33 -5.41 6.65 2.43
C LEU A 33 -6.93 6.44 2.35
N LEU A 34 -7.50 5.67 3.28
CA LEU A 34 -8.95 5.48 3.38
C LEU A 34 -9.68 6.77 3.74
N LEU A 35 -9.14 7.57 4.66
CA LEU A 35 -9.71 8.87 5.01
C LEU A 35 -9.71 9.82 3.81
N VAL A 36 -8.61 9.88 3.05
CA VAL A 36 -8.52 10.71 1.84
C VAL A 36 -9.52 10.24 0.78
N ALA A 37 -9.61 8.92 0.55
CA ALA A 37 -10.56 8.34 -0.40
C ALA A 37 -12.02 8.64 0.00
N LEU A 38 -12.35 8.49 1.29
CA LEU A 38 -13.68 8.79 1.81
C LEU A 38 -14.01 10.28 1.70
N ALA A 39 -13.07 11.16 2.03
CA ALA A 39 -13.25 12.60 1.87
C ALA A 39 -13.48 12.99 0.41
N ALA A 40 -12.72 12.42 -0.53
CA ALA A 40 -12.92 12.66 -1.95
C ALA A 40 -14.25 12.09 -2.47
N PHE A 41 -14.73 10.99 -1.90
CA PHE A 41 -16.02 10.41 -2.25
C PHE A 41 -17.19 11.28 -1.78
N ILE A 42 -17.16 11.76 -0.53
CA ILE A 42 -18.26 12.53 0.06
C ILE A 42 -18.27 13.99 -0.42
N PHE A 43 -17.09 14.63 -0.48
CA PHE A 43 -16.97 16.06 -0.73
C PHE A 43 -16.38 16.41 -2.11
N GLY A 44 -15.79 15.44 -2.81
CA GLY A 44 -15.07 15.68 -4.05
C GLY A 44 -15.98 15.74 -5.29
N SER A 45 -15.59 16.58 -6.25
CA SER A 45 -16.16 16.58 -7.60
C SER A 45 -15.73 15.34 -8.39
N ALA A 46 -16.42 15.03 -9.49
CA ALA A 46 -16.07 13.90 -10.37
C ALA A 46 -14.60 13.98 -10.87
N ALA A 47 -14.08 15.18 -11.08
CA ALA A 47 -12.67 15.38 -11.46
C ALA A 47 -11.72 14.99 -10.31
N MET A 48 -12.03 15.43 -9.09
CA MET A 48 -11.25 15.10 -7.89
C MET A 48 -11.26 13.59 -7.61
N GLN A 49 -12.42 12.95 -7.74
CA GLN A 49 -12.56 11.49 -7.58
C GLN A 49 -11.70 10.70 -8.58
N ARG A 50 -11.60 11.16 -9.84
CA ARG A 50 -10.69 10.57 -10.82
C ARG A 50 -9.23 10.74 -10.42
N VAL A 51 -8.82 11.94 -10.00
CA VAL A 51 -7.44 12.20 -9.57
C VAL A 51 -7.05 11.31 -8.39
N VAL A 52 -7.91 11.20 -7.38
CA VAL A 52 -7.65 10.34 -6.21
C VAL A 52 -7.58 8.87 -6.61
N THR A 53 -8.45 8.41 -7.51
CA THR A 53 -8.38 7.06 -8.08
C THR A 53 -7.06 6.81 -8.81
N TYR A 54 -6.64 7.72 -9.68
CA TYR A 54 -5.35 7.60 -10.39
C TYR A 54 -4.16 7.61 -9.43
N ALA A 55 -4.19 8.45 -8.39
CA ALA A 55 -3.16 8.49 -7.36
C ALA A 55 -3.09 7.15 -6.60
N ALA A 56 -4.22 6.56 -6.21
CA ALA A 56 -4.27 5.26 -5.54
C ALA A 56 -3.70 4.14 -6.42
N ILE A 57 -3.99 4.14 -7.73
CA ILE A 57 -3.43 3.19 -8.69
C ILE A 57 -1.91 3.35 -8.81
N MET A 58 -1.42 4.58 -8.98
CA MET A 58 0.01 4.89 -9.06
C MET A 58 0.76 4.49 -7.77
N LEU A 59 0.18 4.79 -6.61
CA LEU A 59 0.73 4.38 -5.32
C LEU A 59 0.84 2.86 -5.22
N THR A 60 -0.19 2.13 -5.62
CA THR A 60 -0.17 0.66 -5.62
C THR A 60 0.95 0.10 -6.52
N ALA A 61 1.12 0.69 -7.71
CA ALA A 61 2.18 0.29 -8.64
C ALA A 61 3.58 0.51 -8.04
N VAL A 62 3.81 1.67 -7.42
CA VAL A 62 5.09 2.01 -6.78
C VAL A 62 5.35 1.15 -5.55
N LEU A 63 4.33 0.90 -4.72
CA LEU A 63 4.46 0.05 -3.53
C LEU A 63 4.79 -1.40 -3.90
N GLY A 64 4.11 -1.96 -4.91
CA GLY A 64 4.40 -3.31 -5.40
C GLY A 64 5.84 -3.45 -5.89
N LEU A 65 6.34 -2.44 -6.62
CA LEU A 65 7.74 -2.39 -7.03
C LEU A 65 8.68 -2.25 -5.83
N GLN A 66 8.40 -1.34 -4.89
CA GLN A 66 9.22 -1.08 -3.72
C GLN A 66 9.33 -2.31 -2.80
N ILE A 67 8.24 -3.05 -2.58
CA ILE A 67 8.26 -4.25 -1.73
C ILE A 67 9.19 -5.32 -2.32
N PHE A 68 9.18 -5.49 -3.64
CA PHE A 68 10.07 -6.46 -4.29
C PHE A 68 11.48 -5.93 -4.44
N SER A 69 11.65 -4.82 -5.18
CA SER A 69 12.96 -4.28 -5.55
C SER A 69 13.67 -3.64 -4.38
N GLY A 70 12.94 -3.00 -3.46
CA GLY A 70 13.51 -2.42 -2.25
C GLY A 70 14.05 -3.46 -1.27
N ASN A 71 13.41 -4.62 -1.16
CA ASN A 71 13.89 -5.69 -0.27
C ASN A 71 14.92 -6.63 -0.92
N SER A 72 14.87 -6.81 -2.25
CA SER A 72 15.76 -7.74 -2.96
C SER A 72 16.99 -7.08 -3.58
N GLY A 73 16.96 -5.77 -3.84
CA GLY A 73 17.98 -5.07 -4.62
C GLY A 73 17.91 -5.34 -6.12
N ILE A 74 16.91 -6.08 -6.61
CA ILE A 74 16.73 -6.42 -8.04
C ILE A 74 15.51 -5.68 -8.60
N VAL A 75 15.67 -5.02 -9.74
CA VAL A 75 14.55 -4.36 -10.44
C VAL A 75 13.64 -5.41 -11.08
N SER A 76 12.34 -5.39 -10.74
CA SER A 76 11.33 -6.24 -11.38
C SER A 76 10.48 -5.48 -12.39
N PHE A 77 10.51 -5.94 -13.64
CA PHE A 77 9.60 -5.45 -14.68
C PHE A 77 8.20 -6.09 -14.61
N GLY A 78 8.02 -7.15 -13.83
CA GLY A 78 6.74 -7.87 -13.74
C GLY A 78 5.61 -7.00 -13.19
N GLN A 79 5.89 -6.17 -12.19
CA GLN A 79 4.90 -5.25 -11.62
C GLN A 79 4.45 -4.19 -12.63
N ALA A 80 5.40 -3.60 -13.37
CA ALA A 80 5.09 -2.64 -14.44
C ALA A 80 4.31 -3.29 -15.59
N ALA A 81 4.70 -4.51 -15.99
CA ALA A 81 3.99 -5.28 -17.00
C ALA A 81 2.55 -5.61 -16.57
N PHE A 82 2.34 -6.03 -15.32
CA PHE A 82 1.01 -6.30 -14.77
C PHE A 82 0.11 -5.06 -14.77
N VAL A 83 0.63 -3.92 -14.28
CA VAL A 83 -0.10 -2.65 -14.26
C VAL A 83 -0.45 -2.21 -15.68
N GLY A 84 0.50 -2.27 -16.62
CA GLY A 84 0.27 -1.90 -18.01
C GLY A 84 -0.76 -2.78 -18.71
N LEU A 85 -0.66 -4.11 -18.54
CA LEU A 85 -1.59 -5.06 -19.14
C LEU A 85 -3.00 -4.91 -18.57
N GLY A 86 -3.13 -4.72 -17.25
CA GLY A 86 -4.40 -4.49 -16.59
C GLY A 86 -5.05 -3.19 -17.04
N ALA A 87 -4.29 -2.09 -17.07
CA ALA A 87 -4.79 -0.80 -17.54
C ALA A 87 -5.27 -0.86 -19.00
N TYR A 88 -4.53 -1.54 -19.87
CA TYR A 88 -4.91 -1.71 -21.27
C TYR A 88 -6.19 -2.55 -21.42
N ALA A 89 -6.26 -3.68 -20.72
CA ALA A 89 -7.44 -4.54 -20.75
C ALA A 89 -8.69 -3.80 -20.25
N THR A 90 -8.59 -3.12 -19.09
CA THR A 90 -9.69 -2.30 -18.57
C THR A 90 -10.06 -1.17 -19.53
N GLY A 91 -9.07 -0.53 -20.18
CA GLY A 91 -9.31 0.50 -21.18
C GLY A 91 -10.20 0.01 -22.32
N ILE A 92 -9.85 -1.14 -22.93
CA ILE A 92 -10.65 -1.73 -24.01
C ILE A 92 -12.05 -2.10 -23.53
N LEU A 93 -12.17 -2.73 -22.36
CA LEU A 93 -13.46 -3.22 -21.85
C LEU A 93 -14.40 -2.09 -21.41
N THR A 94 -13.87 -0.93 -21.03
CA THR A 94 -14.68 0.21 -20.56
C THR A 94 -14.91 1.27 -21.63
N MET A 95 -14.24 1.17 -22.78
CA MET A 95 -14.39 2.09 -23.90
C MET A 95 -15.78 1.94 -24.55
N PRO A 96 -16.49 3.06 -24.84
CA PRO A 96 -17.77 3.02 -25.55
C PRO A 96 -17.65 2.31 -26.91
N THR A 97 -18.63 1.47 -27.25
CA THR A 97 -18.66 0.69 -28.51
C THR A 97 -18.58 1.55 -29.76
N ALA A 98 -19.02 2.80 -29.69
CA ALA A 98 -18.93 3.78 -30.78
C ALA A 98 -17.48 4.14 -31.14
N LEU A 99 -16.53 4.02 -30.21
CA LEU A 99 -15.12 4.32 -30.42
C LEU A 99 -14.26 3.07 -30.72
N GLN A 100 -14.84 1.87 -30.67
CA GLN A 100 -14.13 0.59 -30.87
C GLN A 100 -13.97 0.20 -32.36
N ARG A 101 -14.30 1.09 -33.31
CA ARG A 101 -14.21 0.84 -34.76
C ARG A 101 -13.03 1.56 -35.39
#